data_AF-A0A7C8PJT1-F1
#
_entry.id   AF-A0A7C8PJT1-F1
#
_cell.length_a   1.000
_cell.length_b   1.000
_cell.length_c   1.000
_cell.angle_alpha   90.00
_cell.angle_beta   90.00
_cell.angle_gamma   90.00
#
_symmetry.space_group_name_H-M   'P 1'
#
loop_
_entity.id
_entity.type
_entity.pdbx_description
1 polymer ?
#
loop_
_entity_poly.entity_id
_entity_poly.type
_entity_poly.pdbx_seq_one_letter_code
_entity_poly.pdbx_strand_id
1 'polypeptide(L)'
;MVGFKISAGLALSILINTGEVSAHARLYNNYGDYDQSKLGGSLAHSYDIPVIDHGDHQHPGQWDVKVFSDPIIPATWESPFKHIPRKYMPQGCGADLHFIFAYNMAHRRGEINPANLQNDHVTLWKHRNYHFFMAPIPQGALVNTKQQIDYNAKHGRIAQVTPGGWLDIRSYQVNADGAGPFKCRLDETSTGQHFSTQLPILKEVPGGPGSVNWHSAKKAYIMRVGIPKNIKCLSRYGTYNNVCLMRCENQAHNGPFGACIPFQVMYPKPPAEPPKPVYVNVKKPEPEPKPVYGYAGYDVGAGNYKEGAYGKKVKRDIERKKIRRAANAEADTQSEDTEVKA
;
A
#
# COMPACT_ATOMS: atom_id res chain seq x y z
N MET A 1 -51.38 20.15 38.02
CA MET A 1 -51.63 19.50 36.71
C MET A 1 -50.65 20.09 35.71
N VAL A 2 -49.57 19.37 35.39
CA VAL A 2 -48.70 19.67 34.25
C VAL A 2 -48.37 18.32 33.64
N GLY A 3 -49.02 18.01 32.50
CA GLY A 3 -48.82 16.76 31.77
C GLY A 3 -47.84 17.00 30.62
N PHE A 4 -46.63 16.47 30.73
CA PHE A 4 -45.75 16.29 29.58
C PHE A 4 -46.09 14.95 28.92
N LYS A 5 -46.76 15.00 27.77
CA LYS A 5 -46.91 13.85 26.87
C LYS A 5 -45.58 13.68 26.13
N ILE A 6 -44.81 12.66 26.50
CA ILE A 6 -43.71 12.17 25.67
C ILE A 6 -44.35 11.41 24.51
N SER A 7 -44.28 12.00 23.32
CA SER A 7 -44.64 11.37 22.05
C SER A 7 -43.87 10.06 21.92
N ALA A 8 -44.58 8.98 21.61
CA ALA A 8 -44.03 7.66 21.36
C ALA A 8 -42.87 7.78 20.35
N GLY A 9 -41.66 7.62 20.87
CA GLY A 9 -40.46 7.53 20.07
C GLY A 9 -40.66 6.44 19.03
N LEU A 10 -40.30 6.77 17.79
CA LEU A 10 -40.13 5.84 16.70
C LEU A 10 -39.08 4.80 17.12
N ALA A 11 -39.51 3.78 17.87
CA ALA A 11 -38.82 2.52 17.95
C ALA A 11 -39.04 1.86 16.59
N LEU A 12 -38.26 2.32 15.59
CA LEU A 12 -38.01 1.56 14.37
C LEU A 12 -37.19 0.35 14.82
N SER A 13 -37.90 -0.56 15.47
CA SER A 13 -37.47 -1.91 15.73
C SER A 13 -37.38 -2.53 14.34
N ILE A 14 -36.21 -2.39 13.72
CA ILE A 14 -35.86 -3.22 12.58
C ILE A 14 -35.80 -4.63 13.16
N LEU A 15 -36.96 -5.28 13.17
CA LEU A 15 -37.08 -6.72 13.27
C LEU A 15 -36.35 -7.28 12.06
N ILE A 16 -35.03 -7.40 12.19
CA ILE A 16 -34.21 -8.22 11.31
C ILE A 16 -34.57 -9.66 11.66
N ASN A 17 -35.72 -10.10 11.15
CA ASN A 17 -36.04 -11.51 11.01
C ASN A 17 -35.44 -12.01 9.68
N THR A 18 -34.18 -11.66 9.41
CA THR A 18 -33.39 -12.25 8.33
C THR A 18 -32.54 -13.32 8.98
N GLY A 19 -33.02 -14.56 8.93
CA GLY A 19 -32.08 -15.68 8.85
C GLY A 19 -31.09 -15.33 7.73
N GLU A 20 -29.80 -15.45 8.02
CA GLU A 20 -28.67 -14.98 7.21
C GLU A 20 -28.38 -13.48 7.36
N VAL A 21 -27.67 -13.13 8.44
CA VAL A 21 -26.90 -11.87 8.55
C VAL A 21 -25.78 -11.96 7.52
N SER A 22 -26.15 -11.68 6.28
CA SER A 22 -25.25 -11.63 5.16
C SER A 22 -25.33 -10.23 4.63
N ALA A 23 -24.29 -9.46 4.89
CA ALA A 23 -24.05 -8.24 4.18
C ALA A 23 -22.58 -8.21 3.77
N HIS A 24 -22.17 -7.95 2.53
CA HIS A 24 -20.85 -8.42 2.07
C HIS A 24 -20.28 -7.67 0.86
N ALA A 25 -18.97 -7.46 0.87
CA ALA A 25 -18.20 -6.89 -0.22
C ALA A 25 -17.08 -7.85 -0.66
N ARG A 26 -16.97 -8.12 -1.96
CA ARG A 26 -15.84 -8.86 -2.54
C ARG A 26 -14.90 -7.89 -3.22
N LEU A 27 -13.74 -7.64 -2.64
CA LEU A 27 -12.62 -6.98 -3.33
C LEU A 27 -11.71 -8.08 -3.90
N TYR A 28 -11.61 -8.21 -5.22
CA TYR A 28 -11.10 -9.46 -5.84
C TYR A 28 -9.90 -9.28 -6.77
N ASN A 29 -9.99 -8.33 -7.70
CA ASN A 29 -8.94 -8.00 -8.66
C ASN A 29 -8.46 -6.57 -8.44
N ASN A 30 -7.20 -6.29 -8.74
CA ASN A 30 -6.66 -4.94 -8.67
C ASN A 30 -5.61 -4.69 -9.75
N TYR A 31 -5.42 -3.42 -10.10
CA TYR A 31 -4.52 -2.96 -11.15
C TYR A 31 -3.81 -1.68 -10.69
N GLY A 32 -2.50 -1.64 -10.85
CA GLY A 32 -1.71 -0.47 -10.47
C GLY A 32 -1.36 0.42 -11.65
N ASP A 33 -0.99 1.65 -11.35
CA ASP A 33 -0.67 2.67 -12.34
C ASP A 33 0.62 2.39 -13.14
N TYR A 34 1.56 1.61 -12.59
CA TYR A 34 2.84 1.33 -13.25
C TYR A 34 2.69 0.41 -14.46
N ASP A 35 1.97 -0.70 -14.28
CA ASP A 35 1.69 -1.66 -15.36
C ASP A 35 0.30 -2.27 -15.15
N GLN A 36 -0.69 -1.72 -15.86
CA GLN A 36 -2.08 -2.18 -15.81
C GLN A 36 -2.29 -3.56 -16.47
N SER A 37 -1.29 -4.11 -17.16
CA SER A 37 -1.34 -5.50 -17.64
C SER A 37 -1.08 -6.51 -16.51
N LYS A 38 -0.46 -6.07 -15.40
CA LYS A 38 -0.24 -6.90 -14.22
C LYS A 38 -1.46 -6.89 -13.33
N LEU A 39 -2.21 -7.98 -13.41
CA LEU A 39 -3.32 -8.25 -12.51
C LEU A 39 -2.80 -8.52 -11.10
N GLY A 40 -3.33 -7.81 -10.12
CA GLY A 40 -3.18 -8.12 -8.71
C GLY A 40 -4.40 -8.82 -8.13
N GLY A 41 -4.18 -9.55 -7.05
CA GLY A 41 -5.20 -10.29 -6.33
C GLY A 41 -5.37 -9.86 -4.88
N SER A 42 -6.50 -10.23 -4.29
CA SER A 42 -6.77 -10.04 -2.87
C SER A 42 -6.48 -11.32 -2.09
N LEU A 43 -6.01 -11.21 -0.85
CA LEU A 43 -5.71 -12.38 -0.02
C LEU A 43 -6.99 -13.19 0.23
N ALA A 44 -6.86 -14.53 0.25
CA ALA A 44 -7.92 -15.49 0.52
C ALA A 44 -9.17 -15.37 -0.39
N HIS A 45 -9.09 -14.65 -1.50
CA HIS A 45 -10.15 -14.66 -2.51
C HIS A 45 -10.10 -15.97 -3.32
N SER A 46 -11.26 -16.60 -3.51
CA SER A 46 -11.38 -17.83 -4.29
C SER A 46 -11.69 -17.50 -5.74
N TYR A 47 -10.70 -17.66 -6.61
CA TYR A 47 -10.86 -17.39 -8.04
C TYR A 47 -11.66 -18.47 -8.79
N ASP A 48 -11.86 -19.63 -8.16
CA ASP A 48 -12.69 -20.72 -8.69
C ASP A 48 -14.19 -20.48 -8.45
N ILE A 49 -14.53 -19.52 -7.57
CA ILE A 49 -15.91 -19.10 -7.32
C ILE A 49 -16.13 -17.79 -8.08
N PRO A 50 -16.91 -17.80 -9.18
CA PRO A 50 -17.20 -16.59 -9.93
C PRO A 50 -17.67 -15.44 -9.02
N VAL A 51 -17.30 -14.22 -9.37
CA VAL A 51 -17.61 -13.04 -8.53
C VAL A 51 -19.10 -12.67 -8.59
N ILE A 52 -19.69 -12.87 -9.77
CA ILE A 52 -21.05 -12.49 -10.13
C ILE A 52 -21.89 -13.77 -10.22
N ASP A 53 -23.21 -13.66 -10.09
CA ASP A 53 -24.20 -14.72 -10.34
C ASP A 53 -24.32 -15.86 -9.31
N HIS A 54 -23.87 -15.67 -8.06
CA HIS A 54 -24.00 -16.68 -6.99
C HIS A 54 -25.10 -16.41 -5.96
N GLY A 55 -26.01 -15.48 -6.25
CA GLY A 55 -27.12 -15.12 -5.36
C GLY A 55 -26.68 -14.59 -4.00
N ASP A 56 -27.61 -14.56 -3.05
CA ASP A 56 -27.39 -14.04 -1.69
C ASP A 56 -27.06 -15.16 -0.69
N HIS A 57 -26.74 -16.37 -1.16
CA HIS A 57 -26.42 -17.50 -0.32
C HIS A 57 -25.00 -17.39 0.25
N GLN A 58 -24.84 -17.79 1.52
CA GLN A 58 -23.53 -17.82 2.17
C GLN A 58 -22.49 -18.67 1.43
N HIS A 59 -22.92 -19.81 0.87
CA HIS A 59 -22.09 -20.66 0.01
C HIS A 59 -22.76 -20.87 -1.36
N PRO A 60 -22.07 -20.65 -2.49
CA PRO A 60 -20.69 -20.20 -2.59
C PRO A 60 -20.54 -18.66 -2.57
N GLY A 61 -21.64 -17.91 -2.67
CA GLY A 61 -21.63 -16.47 -2.97
C GLY A 61 -20.90 -15.57 -1.98
N GLN A 62 -20.74 -16.00 -0.73
CA GLN A 62 -20.04 -15.23 0.31
C GLN A 62 -18.91 -16.03 0.98
N TRP A 63 -18.56 -17.19 0.42
CA TRP A 63 -17.65 -18.13 1.06
C TRP A 63 -16.25 -17.55 1.31
N ASP A 64 -15.82 -16.63 0.44
CA ASP A 64 -14.52 -15.95 0.43
C ASP A 64 -14.64 -14.45 0.76
N VAL A 65 -15.76 -14.01 1.34
CA VAL A 65 -15.91 -12.64 1.81
C VAL A 65 -15.12 -12.47 3.10
N LYS A 66 -14.19 -11.51 3.09
CA LYS A 66 -13.39 -11.20 4.27
C LYS A 66 -14.17 -10.29 5.20
N VAL A 67 -14.10 -10.63 6.49
CA VAL A 67 -14.66 -9.81 7.56
C VAL A 67 -13.57 -9.51 8.59
N PHE A 68 -13.55 -8.28 9.06
CA PHE A 68 -12.56 -7.81 10.03
C PHE A 68 -13.10 -7.72 11.45
N SER A 69 -13.95 -8.68 11.80
CA SER A 69 -14.55 -8.78 13.14
C SER A 69 -14.74 -10.24 13.56
N ASP A 70 -14.68 -10.47 14.86
CA ASP A 70 -14.79 -11.76 15.53
C ASP A 70 -16.01 -11.78 16.47
N PRO A 71 -16.97 -12.71 16.35
CA PRO A 71 -17.05 -13.80 15.36
C PRO A 71 -17.27 -13.29 13.93
N ILE A 72 -17.08 -14.16 12.92
CA ILE A 72 -17.28 -13.79 11.50
C ILE A 72 -18.75 -13.57 11.16
N ILE A 73 -19.66 -14.27 11.82
CA ILE A 73 -21.11 -14.03 11.74
C ILE A 73 -21.58 -13.60 13.13
N PRO A 74 -22.34 -12.50 13.28
CA PRO A 74 -22.95 -12.16 14.55
C PRO A 74 -23.83 -13.30 15.06
N ALA A 75 -23.63 -13.72 16.30
CA ALA A 75 -24.37 -14.83 16.86
C ALA A 75 -25.86 -14.48 17.05
N THR A 76 -26.75 -15.31 16.51
CA THR A 76 -28.19 -15.20 16.73
C THR A 76 -28.60 -15.93 18.00
N TRP A 77 -29.87 -15.80 18.42
CA TRP A 77 -30.37 -16.35 19.69
C TRP A 77 -30.32 -17.88 19.78
N GLU A 78 -30.29 -18.58 18.64
CA GLU A 78 -30.12 -20.03 18.51
C GLU A 78 -28.67 -20.47 18.76
N SER A 79 -27.70 -19.58 18.56
CA SER A 79 -26.30 -19.90 18.77
C SER A 79 -25.96 -19.94 20.26
N PRO A 80 -25.12 -20.90 20.71
CA PRO A 80 -24.57 -20.89 22.07
C PRO A 80 -23.72 -19.64 22.35
N PHE A 81 -23.31 -18.91 21.31
CA PHE A 81 -22.45 -17.73 21.40
C PHE A 81 -23.22 -16.40 21.37
N LYS A 82 -24.56 -16.42 21.46
CA LYS A 82 -25.43 -15.22 21.41
C LYS A 82 -25.07 -14.08 22.37
N HIS A 83 -24.37 -14.39 23.45
CA HIS A 83 -23.94 -13.41 24.46
C HIS A 83 -22.56 -12.82 24.19
N ILE A 84 -21.86 -13.29 23.17
CA ILE A 84 -20.51 -12.81 22.82
C ILE A 84 -20.67 -11.63 21.87
N PRO A 85 -20.29 -10.40 22.29
CA PRO A 85 -20.35 -9.25 21.43
C PRO A 85 -19.27 -9.37 20.36
N ARG A 86 -19.58 -8.80 19.19
CA ARG A 86 -18.64 -8.78 18.09
C ARG A 86 -17.52 -7.78 18.34
N LYS A 87 -16.28 -8.23 18.16
CA LYS A 87 -15.06 -7.43 18.34
C LYS A 87 -14.38 -7.15 17.01
N TYR A 88 -14.13 -5.87 16.74
CA TYR A 88 -13.34 -5.44 15.59
C TYR A 88 -11.87 -5.89 15.72
N MET A 89 -11.29 -6.37 14.62
CA MET A 89 -9.90 -6.80 14.53
C MET A 89 -9.06 -5.71 13.85
N PRO A 90 -8.36 -4.81 14.56
CA PRO A 90 -7.67 -3.67 13.95
C PRO A 90 -6.46 -4.04 13.08
N GLN A 91 -5.90 -5.23 13.33
CA GLN A 91 -4.78 -5.82 12.60
C GLN A 91 -5.20 -7.16 11.97
N GLY A 92 -4.30 -7.75 11.21
CA GLY A 92 -4.52 -8.96 10.44
C GLY A 92 -5.34 -8.72 9.19
N CYS A 93 -5.52 -9.80 8.42
CA CYS A 93 -6.28 -9.81 7.18
C CYS A 93 -7.69 -10.40 7.32
N GLY A 94 -8.20 -10.41 8.55
CA GLY A 94 -9.54 -10.88 8.88
C GLY A 94 -9.68 -12.40 8.79
N ALA A 95 -10.92 -12.82 8.63
CA ALA A 95 -11.31 -14.19 8.39
C ALA A 95 -12.37 -14.26 7.28
N ASP A 96 -12.50 -15.44 6.69
CA ASP A 96 -13.61 -15.82 5.82
C ASP A 96 -14.13 -17.21 6.24
N LEU A 97 -15.26 -17.63 5.67
CA LEU A 97 -15.88 -18.91 6.02
C LEU A 97 -15.01 -20.09 5.56
N HIS A 98 -14.29 -19.93 4.46
CA HIS A 98 -13.38 -20.95 3.92
C HIS A 98 -12.29 -21.33 4.93
N PHE A 99 -11.58 -20.36 5.50
CA PHE A 99 -10.49 -20.64 6.44
C PHE A 99 -11.00 -21.24 7.76
N ILE A 100 -12.15 -20.76 8.26
CA ILE A 100 -12.78 -21.33 9.46
C ILE A 100 -13.23 -22.76 9.21
N PHE A 101 -13.84 -23.03 8.05
CA PHE A 101 -14.23 -24.38 7.67
C PHE A 101 -13.01 -25.28 7.53
N ALA A 102 -11.97 -24.86 6.80
CA ALA A 102 -10.75 -25.64 6.60
C ALA A 102 -10.05 -25.97 7.93
N TYR A 103 -9.95 -25.00 8.83
CA TYR A 103 -9.37 -25.20 10.16
C TYR A 103 -10.14 -26.26 10.95
N ASN A 104 -11.46 -26.15 11.01
CA ASN A 104 -12.27 -27.10 11.76
C ASN A 104 -12.35 -28.47 11.09
N MET A 105 -12.30 -28.55 9.77
CA MET A 105 -12.16 -29.82 9.06
C MET A 105 -10.84 -30.53 9.37
N ALA A 106 -9.76 -29.79 9.63
CA ALA A 106 -8.46 -30.35 10.00
C ALA A 106 -8.36 -30.75 11.48
N HIS A 107 -9.01 -30.02 12.39
CA HIS A 107 -8.81 -30.18 13.84
C HIS A 107 -10.02 -30.74 14.60
N ARG A 108 -11.23 -30.54 14.08
CA ARG A 108 -12.52 -30.85 14.73
C ARG A 108 -13.52 -31.46 13.74
N ARG A 109 -13.04 -32.33 12.85
CA ARG A 109 -13.81 -32.87 11.71
C ARG A 109 -15.14 -33.49 12.12
N GLY A 110 -15.13 -34.32 13.17
CA GLY A 110 -16.33 -34.99 13.68
C GLY A 110 -17.35 -34.02 14.29
N GLU A 111 -16.90 -32.84 14.75
CA GLU A 111 -17.79 -31.85 15.34
C GLU A 111 -18.37 -30.92 14.27
N ILE A 112 -17.60 -30.50 13.27
CA ILE A 112 -18.11 -29.64 12.19
C ILE A 112 -18.99 -30.41 11.20
N ASN A 113 -18.71 -31.71 11.02
CA ASN A 113 -19.46 -32.64 10.16
C ASN A 113 -19.88 -33.91 10.91
N PRO A 114 -20.79 -33.79 11.89
CA PRO A 114 -21.21 -34.94 12.68
C PRO A 114 -21.98 -35.94 11.83
N ALA A 115 -21.70 -37.23 12.02
CA ALA A 115 -22.17 -38.32 11.16
C ALA A 115 -23.70 -38.37 11.04
N ASN A 116 -24.41 -38.06 12.11
CA ASN A 116 -25.88 -38.04 12.16
C ASN A 116 -26.52 -36.91 11.34
N LEU A 117 -25.76 -35.89 10.91
CA LEU A 117 -26.28 -34.78 10.11
C LEU A 117 -25.81 -34.83 8.65
N GLN A 118 -24.97 -35.78 8.25
CA GLN A 118 -24.35 -35.77 6.92
C GLN A 118 -25.36 -35.88 5.76
N ASN A 119 -26.51 -36.52 5.99
CA ASN A 119 -27.57 -36.69 4.99
C ASN A 119 -28.64 -35.59 5.05
N ASP A 120 -28.56 -34.65 6.00
CA ASP A 120 -29.45 -33.49 6.10
C ASP A 120 -28.63 -32.21 5.96
N HIS A 121 -28.43 -31.80 4.70
CA HIS A 121 -27.62 -30.64 4.36
C HIS A 121 -28.10 -29.34 5.01
N VAL A 122 -29.41 -29.17 5.20
CA VAL A 122 -29.99 -27.96 5.79
C VAL A 122 -29.66 -27.89 7.26
N THR A 123 -29.89 -28.97 8.00
CA THR A 123 -29.58 -29.03 9.44
C THR A 123 -28.07 -28.98 9.67
N LEU A 124 -27.27 -29.64 8.83
CA LEU A 124 -25.81 -29.56 8.88
C LEU A 124 -25.30 -28.13 8.66
N TRP A 125 -25.90 -27.38 7.74
CA TRP A 125 -25.54 -25.98 7.51
C TRP A 125 -25.88 -25.09 8.71
N LYS A 126 -27.07 -25.26 9.30
CA LYS A 126 -27.46 -24.57 10.53
C LYS A 126 -26.50 -24.88 11.68
N HIS A 127 -26.13 -26.16 11.84
CA HIS A 127 -25.15 -26.60 12.82
C HIS A 127 -23.81 -25.89 12.64
N ARG A 128 -23.26 -25.86 11.42
CA ARG A 128 -22.02 -25.15 11.10
C ARG A 128 -22.12 -23.65 11.42
N ASN A 129 -23.22 -23.01 11.04
CA ASN A 129 -23.45 -21.60 11.34
C ASN A 129 -23.43 -21.32 12.85
N TYR A 130 -24.30 -22.00 13.61
CA TYR A 130 -24.48 -21.72 15.03
C TYR A 130 -23.26 -22.08 15.88
N HIS A 131 -22.55 -23.15 15.54
CA HIS A 131 -21.48 -23.70 16.37
C HIS A 131 -20.07 -23.36 15.92
N PHE A 132 -19.87 -22.87 14.68
CA PHE A 132 -18.54 -22.61 14.13
C PHE A 132 -18.39 -21.21 13.53
N PHE A 133 -19.32 -20.76 12.69
CA PHE A 133 -19.21 -19.44 12.05
C PHE A 133 -19.67 -18.28 12.96
N MET A 134 -20.56 -18.56 13.91
CA MET A 134 -20.94 -17.62 14.98
C MET A 134 -20.07 -17.76 16.24
N ALA A 135 -19.09 -18.66 16.22
CA ALA A 135 -18.17 -18.88 17.34
C ALA A 135 -16.97 -17.92 17.29
N PRO A 136 -16.33 -17.64 18.43
CA PRO A 136 -15.03 -16.98 18.45
C PRO A 136 -14.03 -17.67 17.52
N ILE A 137 -13.36 -16.89 16.68
CA ILE A 137 -12.50 -17.41 15.62
C ILE A 137 -11.22 -17.99 16.24
N PRO A 138 -10.91 -19.29 16.01
CA PRO A 138 -9.62 -19.85 16.42
C PRO A 138 -8.48 -19.10 15.74
N GLN A 139 -7.38 -18.82 16.45
CA GLN A 139 -6.25 -18.08 15.88
C GLN A 139 -5.69 -18.72 14.60
N GLY A 140 -5.66 -20.05 14.53
CA GLY A 140 -5.23 -20.79 13.33
C GLY A 140 -6.22 -20.76 12.16
N ALA A 141 -7.42 -20.21 12.36
CA ALA A 141 -8.46 -20.05 11.34
C ALA A 141 -8.50 -18.63 10.74
N LEU A 142 -7.66 -17.70 11.22
CA LEU A 142 -7.50 -16.39 10.60
C LEU A 142 -6.77 -16.52 9.25
N VAL A 143 -6.98 -15.56 8.36
CA VAL A 143 -6.25 -15.50 7.09
C VAL A 143 -4.75 -15.42 7.35
N ASN A 144 -4.01 -16.43 6.91
CA ASN A 144 -2.55 -16.44 7.00
C ASN A 144 -1.94 -15.49 5.97
N THR A 145 -1.65 -14.26 6.41
CA THR A 145 -1.16 -13.17 5.55
C THR A 145 0.05 -13.60 4.71
N LYS A 146 1.10 -14.13 5.33
CA LYS A 146 2.33 -14.49 4.62
C LYS A 146 2.05 -15.56 3.55
N GLN A 147 1.35 -16.63 3.93
CA GLN A 147 1.02 -17.72 3.02
C GLN A 147 0.18 -17.24 1.83
N GLN A 148 -0.77 -16.34 2.07
CA GLN A 148 -1.64 -15.81 1.01
C GLN A 148 -0.91 -14.83 0.09
N ILE A 149 0.03 -14.03 0.59
CA ILE A 149 0.88 -13.20 -0.28
C ILE A 149 1.79 -14.10 -1.13
N ASP A 150 2.39 -15.14 -0.54
CA ASP A 150 3.17 -16.14 -1.28
C ASP A 150 2.32 -16.83 -2.36
N TYR A 151 1.06 -17.15 -2.06
CA TYR A 151 0.11 -17.69 -3.03
C TYR A 151 -0.12 -16.72 -4.20
N ASN A 152 -0.44 -15.46 -3.93
CA ASN A 152 -0.62 -14.46 -4.98
C ASN A 152 0.65 -14.24 -5.80
N ALA A 153 1.83 -14.17 -5.17
CA ALA A 153 3.11 -14.04 -5.85
C ALA A 153 3.39 -15.21 -6.80
N LYS A 154 3.16 -16.47 -6.36
CA LYS A 154 3.33 -17.66 -7.20
C LYS A 154 2.44 -17.68 -8.43
N HIS A 155 1.25 -17.10 -8.34
CA HIS A 155 0.28 -17.03 -9.43
C HIS A 155 0.37 -15.74 -10.25
N GLY A 156 1.42 -14.92 -10.04
CA GLY A 156 1.60 -13.66 -10.76
C GLY A 156 0.56 -12.58 -10.42
N ARG A 157 -0.12 -12.69 -9.27
CA ARG A 157 -1.25 -11.84 -8.85
C ARG A 157 -0.82 -10.72 -7.91
N ILE A 158 0.25 -10.00 -8.27
CA ILE A 158 0.73 -8.83 -7.53
C ILE A 158 0.74 -7.64 -8.49
N ALA A 159 -0.16 -6.69 -8.26
CA ALA A 159 -0.22 -5.46 -9.05
C ALA A 159 1.02 -4.58 -8.78
N GLN A 160 1.38 -3.75 -9.75
CA GLN A 160 2.54 -2.87 -9.69
C GLN A 160 2.13 -1.41 -9.70
N VAL A 161 2.61 -0.63 -8.74
CA VAL A 161 2.30 0.81 -8.59
C VAL A 161 3.58 1.64 -8.56
N THR A 162 3.46 2.95 -8.78
CA THR A 162 4.54 3.90 -8.52
C THR A 162 4.36 4.65 -7.20
N PRO A 163 5.43 5.17 -6.57
CA PRO A 163 5.30 6.12 -5.47
C PRO A 163 4.53 7.36 -5.92
N GLY A 164 3.43 7.70 -5.23
CA GLY A 164 2.53 8.79 -5.64
C GLY A 164 1.47 8.40 -6.66
N GLY A 165 1.49 7.14 -7.13
CA GLY A 165 0.55 6.57 -8.08
C GLY A 165 -0.78 6.15 -7.44
N TRP A 166 -1.38 5.09 -7.98
CA TRP A 166 -2.69 4.61 -7.53
C TRP A 166 -2.88 3.11 -7.78
N LEU A 167 -3.80 2.52 -7.04
CA LEU A 167 -4.28 1.15 -7.24
C LEU A 167 -5.80 1.16 -7.43
N ASP A 168 -6.27 0.63 -8.57
CA ASP A 168 -7.67 0.37 -8.84
C ASP A 168 -8.04 -1.01 -8.31
N ILE A 169 -9.06 -1.08 -7.47
CA ILE A 169 -9.57 -2.28 -6.84
C ILE A 169 -10.97 -2.52 -7.37
N ARG A 170 -11.17 -3.70 -7.97
CA ARG A 170 -12.49 -4.17 -8.37
C ARG A 170 -13.23 -4.65 -7.13
N SER A 171 -14.37 -4.02 -6.90
CA SER A 171 -15.31 -4.38 -5.84
C SER A 171 -16.57 -4.98 -6.47
N TYR A 172 -17.12 -6.00 -5.85
CA TYR A 172 -18.48 -6.45 -6.09
C TYR A 172 -19.26 -6.35 -4.78
N GLN A 173 -20.32 -5.55 -4.81
CA GLN A 173 -21.23 -5.43 -3.70
C GLN A 173 -22.23 -6.58 -3.77
N VAL A 174 -22.15 -7.54 -2.85
CA VAL A 174 -23.05 -8.70 -2.84
C VAL A 174 -24.48 -8.25 -2.51
N ASN A 175 -24.63 -7.39 -1.51
CA ASN A 175 -25.91 -6.90 -0.96
C ASN A 175 -25.70 -5.56 -0.22
N ALA A 176 -26.67 -5.12 0.59
CA ALA A 176 -26.73 -3.76 1.11
C ALA A 176 -25.49 -3.29 1.88
N ASP A 177 -25.03 -4.02 2.92
CA ASP A 177 -23.90 -3.56 3.75
C ASP A 177 -22.52 -3.86 3.11
N GLY A 178 -22.48 -4.29 1.85
CA GLY A 178 -21.26 -4.39 1.05
C GLY A 178 -20.82 -3.11 0.35
N ALA A 179 -21.56 -2.02 0.56
CA ALA A 179 -21.33 -0.74 -0.09
C ALA A 179 -20.13 0.02 0.51
N GLY A 180 -19.79 1.14 -0.11
CA GLY A 180 -18.90 2.15 0.48
C GLY A 180 -19.63 3.03 1.53
N PRO A 181 -18.94 3.97 2.19
CA PRO A 181 -17.54 4.31 1.99
C PRO A 181 -16.60 3.24 2.56
N PHE A 182 -15.42 3.11 1.96
CA PHE A 182 -14.35 2.27 2.46
C PHE A 182 -13.30 3.13 3.20
N LYS A 183 -12.48 2.46 3.99
CA LYS A 183 -11.25 2.99 4.57
C LYS A 183 -10.12 2.04 4.22
N CYS A 184 -9.08 2.58 3.59
CA CYS A 184 -7.88 1.82 3.26
C CYS A 184 -6.71 2.24 4.15
N ARG A 185 -5.97 1.26 4.67
CA ARG A 185 -4.76 1.44 5.48
C ARG A 185 -3.60 0.64 4.93
N LEU A 186 -2.39 1.16 5.08
CA LEU A 186 -1.15 0.58 4.59
C LEU A 186 -0.38 -0.09 5.72
N ASP A 187 0.17 -1.27 5.42
CA ASP A 187 1.24 -1.94 6.15
C ASP A 187 2.46 -2.09 5.23
N GLU A 188 3.50 -1.31 5.53
CA GLU A 188 4.77 -1.26 4.81
C GLU A 188 5.66 -2.50 5.01
N THR A 189 5.36 -3.30 6.04
CA THR A 189 6.07 -4.55 6.36
C THR A 189 5.42 -5.77 5.71
N SER A 190 4.20 -5.65 5.17
CA SER A 190 3.40 -6.76 4.63
C SER A 190 3.15 -7.92 5.60
N THR A 191 3.31 -7.71 6.90
CA THR A 191 3.05 -8.74 7.92
C THR A 191 1.56 -8.86 8.26
N GLY A 192 0.78 -7.81 7.96
CA GLY A 192 -0.59 -7.64 8.40
C GLY A 192 -0.68 -7.18 9.85
N GLN A 193 0.43 -6.81 10.51
CA GLN A 193 0.43 -6.43 11.94
C GLN A 193 0.50 -4.92 12.15
N HIS A 194 0.74 -4.15 11.10
CA HIS A 194 1.05 -2.72 11.21
C HIS A 194 0.26 -1.86 10.21
N PHE A 195 -1.07 -1.87 10.30
CA PHE A 195 -1.93 -0.96 9.52
C PHE A 195 -2.04 0.43 10.16
N SER A 196 -0.98 1.23 10.05
CA SER A 196 -0.83 2.54 10.70
C SER A 196 -1.26 3.73 9.84
N THR A 197 -1.04 3.65 8.52
CA THR A 197 -1.19 4.81 7.63
C THR A 197 -2.48 4.72 6.83
N GLN A 198 -3.37 5.71 6.97
CA GLN A 198 -4.58 5.81 6.14
C GLN A 198 -4.23 6.28 4.73
N LEU A 199 -4.82 5.66 3.72
CA LEU A 199 -4.63 5.98 2.32
C LEU A 199 -5.82 6.80 1.77
N PRO A 200 -5.58 7.76 0.87
CA PRO A 200 -6.65 8.50 0.23
C PRO A 200 -7.40 7.61 -0.77
N ILE A 201 -8.73 7.64 -0.74
CA ILE A 201 -9.57 7.04 -1.77
C ILE A 201 -9.89 8.13 -2.80
N LEU A 202 -9.36 7.99 -4.01
CA LEU A 202 -9.49 8.95 -5.10
C LEU A 202 -10.79 8.73 -5.89
N LYS A 203 -11.32 7.51 -5.87
CA LYS A 203 -12.63 7.14 -6.43
C LYS A 203 -13.27 6.11 -5.52
N GLU A 204 -14.43 6.42 -4.98
CA GLU A 204 -15.14 5.60 -4.00
C GLU A 204 -16.24 4.74 -4.65
N VAL A 205 -16.58 3.63 -4.01
CA VAL A 205 -17.75 2.79 -4.32
C VAL A 205 -19.02 3.49 -3.82
N PRO A 206 -20.13 3.49 -4.60
CA PRO A 206 -21.41 4.02 -4.11
C PRO A 206 -21.81 3.43 -2.76
N GLY A 207 -22.46 4.25 -1.94
CA GLY A 207 -22.69 3.90 -0.56
C GLY A 207 -23.55 4.87 0.22
N GLY A 208 -23.61 4.67 1.52
CA GLY A 208 -24.45 5.44 2.44
C GLY A 208 -23.96 5.35 3.89
N PRO A 209 -24.69 5.95 4.84
CA PRO A 209 -24.37 5.85 6.27
C PRO A 209 -24.21 4.39 6.71
N GLY A 210 -23.15 4.10 7.48
CA GLY A 210 -22.84 2.74 7.93
C GLY A 210 -22.48 1.77 6.79
N SER A 211 -22.12 2.29 5.62
CA SER A 211 -21.80 1.52 4.42
C SER A 211 -22.93 0.64 3.88
N VAL A 212 -24.17 1.08 4.07
CA VAL A 212 -25.38 0.37 3.61
C VAL A 212 -25.98 1.07 2.40
N ASN A 213 -26.21 0.33 1.31
CA ASN A 213 -26.95 0.82 0.16
C ASN A 213 -27.58 -0.32 -0.69
N TRP A 214 -28.90 -0.43 -0.67
CA TRP A 214 -29.63 -1.44 -1.45
C TRP A 214 -29.60 -1.23 -2.96
N HIS A 215 -29.52 0.03 -3.43
CA HIS A 215 -29.60 0.36 -4.86
C HIS A 215 -28.32 0.00 -5.62
N SER A 216 -27.21 -0.10 -4.91
CA SER A 216 -25.90 -0.50 -5.46
C SER A 216 -25.60 -2.00 -5.28
N ALA A 217 -26.49 -2.75 -4.62
CA ALA A 217 -26.34 -4.19 -4.46
C ALA A 217 -26.26 -4.92 -5.81
N LYS A 218 -25.56 -6.06 -5.81
CA LYS A 218 -25.34 -6.96 -6.95
C LYS A 218 -24.64 -6.30 -8.15
N LYS A 219 -23.82 -5.28 -7.89
CA LYS A 219 -23.09 -4.53 -8.92
C LYS A 219 -21.59 -4.51 -8.65
N ALA A 220 -20.83 -4.43 -9.74
CA ALA A 220 -19.39 -4.26 -9.69
C ALA A 220 -19.00 -2.77 -9.80
N TYR A 221 -17.98 -2.37 -9.05
CA TYR A 221 -17.44 -1.02 -9.00
C TYR A 221 -15.91 -1.03 -9.05
N ILE A 222 -15.35 0.15 -9.32
CA ILE A 222 -13.90 0.39 -9.22
C ILE A 222 -13.68 1.40 -8.11
N MET A 223 -12.95 0.98 -7.08
CA MET A 223 -12.42 1.85 -6.04
C MET A 223 -10.96 2.20 -6.38
N ARG A 224 -10.61 3.48 -6.44
CA ARG A 224 -9.21 3.90 -6.67
C ARG A 224 -8.61 4.41 -5.38
N VAL A 225 -7.50 3.83 -4.97
CA VAL A 225 -6.75 4.24 -3.78
C VAL A 225 -5.42 4.87 -4.20
N GLY A 226 -5.09 6.04 -3.66
CA GLY A 226 -3.82 6.72 -3.92
C GLY A 226 -2.68 6.14 -3.09
N ILE A 227 -1.50 6.05 -3.69
CA ILE A 227 -0.28 5.54 -3.04
C ILE A 227 0.57 6.73 -2.59
N PRO A 228 1.10 6.76 -1.35
CA PRO A 228 1.94 7.85 -0.88
C PRO A 228 3.24 7.97 -1.68
N LYS A 229 3.72 9.19 -1.91
CA LYS A 229 5.00 9.46 -2.62
C LYS A 229 6.22 8.90 -1.87
N ASN A 230 6.15 8.85 -0.55
CA ASN A 230 7.22 8.42 0.35
C ASN A 230 7.04 6.98 0.86
N ILE A 231 6.19 6.17 0.20
CA ILE A 231 5.94 4.77 0.58
C ILE A 231 7.24 3.96 0.63
N LYS A 232 7.42 3.14 1.66
CA LYS A 232 8.59 2.27 1.85
C LYS A 232 8.16 0.82 2.06
N CYS A 233 8.20 0.02 1.00
CA CYS A 233 7.90 -1.41 1.10
C CYS A 233 9.18 -2.21 1.29
N LEU A 234 9.25 -2.99 2.37
CA LEU A 234 10.48 -3.69 2.77
C LEU A 234 10.51 -5.18 2.42
N SER A 235 9.34 -5.73 2.09
CA SER A 235 9.18 -7.18 2.02
C SER A 235 9.38 -7.75 0.63
N ARG A 236 9.82 -9.01 0.59
CA ARG A 236 10.00 -9.80 -0.63
C ARG A 236 9.17 -11.07 -0.55
N TYR A 237 8.45 -11.37 -1.63
CA TYR A 237 7.68 -12.60 -1.81
C TYR A 237 7.95 -13.17 -3.19
N GLY A 238 8.57 -14.36 -3.24
CA GLY A 238 9.04 -14.95 -4.50
C GLY A 238 9.99 -14.05 -5.27
N THR A 239 9.59 -13.64 -6.47
CA THR A 239 10.33 -12.73 -7.35
C THR A 239 9.98 -11.25 -7.14
N TYR A 240 8.93 -10.95 -6.37
CA TYR A 240 8.46 -9.60 -6.11
C TYR A 240 9.20 -9.00 -4.90
N ASN A 241 9.99 -7.96 -5.15
CA ASN A 241 10.57 -7.10 -4.11
C ASN A 241 9.63 -5.93 -3.82
N ASN A 242 9.84 -5.23 -2.70
CA ASN A 242 9.11 -4.01 -2.34
C ASN A 242 7.60 -4.23 -2.31
N VAL A 243 7.18 -5.35 -1.73
CA VAL A 243 5.77 -5.65 -1.54
C VAL A 243 5.29 -4.94 -0.27
N CYS A 244 4.19 -4.21 -0.40
CA CYS A 244 3.40 -3.68 0.69
C CYS A 244 2.06 -4.39 0.76
N LEU A 245 1.35 -4.22 1.87
CA LEU A 245 0.01 -4.75 2.06
C LEU A 245 -0.96 -3.62 2.38
N MET A 246 -2.02 -3.50 1.58
CA MET A 246 -3.12 -2.59 1.88
C MET A 246 -4.30 -3.37 2.44
N ARG A 247 -4.94 -2.85 3.47
CA ARG A 247 -6.22 -3.34 3.97
C ARG A 247 -7.29 -2.30 3.70
N CYS A 248 -8.31 -2.67 2.94
CA CYS A 248 -9.49 -1.85 2.72
C CYS A 248 -10.69 -2.53 3.39
N GLU A 249 -11.45 -1.75 4.14
CA GLU A 249 -12.64 -2.21 4.87
C GLU A 249 -13.71 -1.13 4.89
N ASN A 250 -14.97 -1.50 4.81
CA ASN A 250 -16.08 -0.56 4.94
C ASN A 250 -16.48 -0.35 6.41
N GLN A 251 -17.57 0.38 6.66
CA GLN A 251 -18.03 0.76 8.00
C GLN A 251 -19.28 0.00 8.43
N ALA A 252 -19.57 -1.15 7.82
CA ALA A 252 -20.74 -1.94 8.15
C ALA A 252 -20.69 -2.44 9.59
N HIS A 253 -21.77 -2.19 10.34
CA HIS A 253 -21.90 -2.63 11.73
C HIS A 253 -21.87 -4.16 11.84
N ASN A 254 -22.46 -4.84 10.85
CA ASN A 254 -22.47 -6.30 10.71
C ASN A 254 -21.10 -6.85 10.28
N GLY A 255 -20.02 -6.12 10.53
CA GLY A 255 -18.63 -6.48 10.26
C GLY A 255 -18.06 -5.56 9.18
N PRO A 256 -16.95 -4.85 9.41
CA PRO A 256 -16.25 -4.22 8.30
C PRO A 256 -15.88 -5.30 7.27
N PHE A 257 -16.39 -5.15 6.05
CA PHE A 257 -16.14 -6.05 4.93
C PHE A 257 -15.10 -5.45 4.01
N GLY A 258 -14.28 -6.29 3.38
CA GLY A 258 -13.33 -5.82 2.38
C GLY A 258 -12.25 -6.84 2.05
N ALA A 259 -10.99 -6.43 2.04
CA ALA A 259 -9.86 -7.33 1.80
C ALA A 259 -8.50 -6.74 2.19
N CYS A 260 -7.54 -7.63 2.37
CA CYS A 260 -6.11 -7.33 2.25
C CYS A 260 -5.64 -7.55 0.81
N ILE A 261 -4.81 -6.63 0.31
CA ILE A 261 -4.35 -6.56 -1.08
C ILE A 261 -2.84 -6.33 -1.08
N PRO A 262 -2.03 -7.32 -1.46
CA PRO A 262 -0.61 -7.11 -1.67
C PRO A 262 -0.36 -6.45 -3.03
N PHE A 263 0.60 -5.53 -3.05
CA PHE A 263 1.03 -4.86 -4.28
C PHE A 263 2.53 -4.55 -4.20
N GLN A 264 3.17 -4.50 -5.35
CA GLN A 264 4.59 -4.18 -5.49
C GLN A 264 4.75 -2.69 -5.83
N VAL A 265 5.65 -2.01 -5.13
CA VAL A 265 6.07 -0.66 -5.49
C VAL A 265 7.29 -0.71 -6.41
N MET A 266 7.12 -0.11 -7.58
CA MET A 266 8.17 0.06 -8.58
C MET A 266 8.83 1.42 -8.37
N TYR A 267 9.90 1.42 -7.58
CA TYR A 267 10.67 2.64 -7.34
C TYR A 267 11.40 3.08 -8.61
N PRO A 268 11.51 4.39 -8.86
CA PRO A 268 12.40 4.91 -9.88
C PRO A 268 13.80 4.36 -9.65
N LYS A 269 14.46 3.92 -10.73
CA LYS A 269 15.86 3.53 -10.65
C LYS A 269 16.64 4.74 -10.11
N PRO A 270 17.45 4.60 -9.04
CA PRO A 270 18.34 5.67 -8.62
C PRO A 270 19.17 6.14 -9.84
N PRO A 271 19.47 7.44 -9.96
CA PRO A 271 20.41 7.91 -10.96
C PRO A 271 21.68 7.05 -10.88
N ALA A 272 22.23 6.66 -12.03
CA ALA A 272 23.48 5.91 -12.05
C ALA A 272 24.53 6.68 -11.23
N GLU A 273 25.24 5.99 -10.35
CA GLU A 273 26.37 6.61 -9.66
C GLU A 273 27.31 7.22 -10.72
N PRO A 274 27.77 8.47 -10.55
CA PRO A 274 28.74 9.03 -11.47
C PRO A 274 29.94 8.09 -11.53
N PRO A 275 30.53 7.86 -12.73
CA PRO A 275 31.65 6.95 -12.88
C PRO A 275 32.75 7.36 -11.89
N LYS A 276 33.25 6.38 -11.13
CA LYS A 276 34.37 6.63 -10.21
C LYS A 276 35.50 7.30 -11.00
N PRO A 277 36.08 8.42 -10.53
CA PRO A 277 37.20 9.04 -11.21
C PRO A 277 38.32 8.00 -11.35
N VAL A 278 38.69 7.70 -12.59
CA VAL A 278 39.85 6.85 -12.89
C VAL A 278 41.09 7.72 -12.69
N TYR A 279 41.78 7.51 -11.58
CA TYR A 279 43.10 8.10 -11.38
C TYR A 279 44.08 7.40 -12.31
N VAL A 280 44.36 8.04 -13.46
CA VAL A 280 45.47 7.62 -14.30
C VAL A 280 46.74 8.03 -13.58
N ASN A 281 47.56 7.07 -13.17
CA ASN A 281 48.92 7.33 -12.71
C ASN A 281 49.73 7.82 -13.93
N VAL A 282 49.68 9.13 -14.17
CA VAL A 282 50.62 9.78 -15.07
C VAL A 282 51.98 9.68 -14.38
N LYS A 283 52.84 8.76 -14.83
CA LYS A 283 54.26 8.83 -14.50
C LYS A 283 54.70 10.24 -14.84
N LYS A 284 55.13 11.00 -13.82
CA LYS A 284 55.76 12.30 -13.99
C LYS A 284 56.82 12.14 -15.09
N PRO A 285 56.73 12.87 -16.22
CA PRO A 285 57.79 12.84 -17.21
C PRO A 285 59.10 13.13 -16.49
N GLU A 286 60.10 12.32 -16.78
CA GLU A 286 61.47 12.57 -16.32
C GLU A 286 61.80 14.04 -16.63
N PRO A 287 62.33 14.82 -15.68
CA PRO A 287 62.60 16.23 -15.91
C PRO A 287 63.45 16.36 -17.16
N GLU A 288 62.97 17.12 -18.14
CA GLU A 288 63.73 17.38 -19.36
C GLU A 288 65.15 17.82 -18.99
N PRO A 289 66.19 17.29 -19.67
CA PRO A 289 67.56 17.68 -19.39
C PRO A 289 67.68 19.20 -19.49
N LYS A 290 68.25 19.81 -18.46
CA LYS A 290 68.46 21.26 -18.42
C LYS A 290 69.18 21.67 -19.72
N PRO A 291 68.68 22.66 -20.48
CA PRO A 291 69.35 23.11 -21.68
C PRO A 291 70.76 23.57 -21.31
N VAL A 292 71.77 22.99 -21.94
CA VAL A 292 73.14 23.48 -21.85
C VAL A 292 73.17 24.81 -22.60
N TYR A 293 73.22 25.91 -21.86
CA TYR A 293 73.40 27.23 -22.44
C TYR A 293 74.81 27.31 -23.05
N GLY A 294 74.89 27.10 -24.36
CA GLY A 294 76.05 27.49 -25.14
C GLY A 294 76.12 29.02 -25.19
N TYR A 295 77.34 29.56 -25.10
CA TYR A 295 77.60 30.98 -25.30
C TYR A 295 77.23 31.32 -26.75
N ALA A 296 76.05 31.90 -26.96
CA ALA A 296 75.62 32.36 -28.27
C ALA A 296 76.47 33.58 -28.61
N GLY A 297 77.52 33.37 -29.40
CA GLY A 297 78.58 34.35 -29.70
C GLY A 297 78.08 35.59 -30.44
N TYR A 298 77.39 36.47 -29.74
CA TYR A 298 77.10 37.83 -30.19
C TYR A 298 77.98 38.79 -29.40
N ASP A 299 79.02 39.30 -30.05
CA ASP A 299 79.78 40.45 -29.56
C ASP A 299 78.88 41.70 -29.69
N VAL A 300 78.18 42.01 -28.60
CA VAL A 300 77.47 43.29 -28.47
C VAL A 300 78.48 44.32 -27.97
N GLY A 301 79.23 44.89 -28.91
CA GLY A 301 80.32 45.82 -28.67
C GLY A 301 80.06 46.82 -27.54
N ALA A 302 81.12 47.09 -26.77
CA ALA A 302 81.09 47.90 -25.57
C ALA A 302 80.43 49.27 -25.82
N GLY A 303 79.24 49.49 -25.25
CA GLY A 303 78.62 50.82 -25.18
C GLY A 303 77.11 50.92 -25.43
N ASN A 304 76.41 49.84 -25.83
CA ASN A 304 75.00 49.95 -26.27
C ASN A 304 73.92 49.56 -25.24
N TYR A 305 74.25 49.40 -23.95
CA TYR A 305 73.22 49.19 -22.93
C TYR A 305 72.68 50.54 -22.40
N LYS A 306 71.39 50.80 -22.60
CA LYS A 306 70.64 51.78 -21.79
C LYS A 306 69.64 51.01 -20.93
N GLU A 307 69.95 50.90 -19.65
CA GLU A 307 69.09 50.32 -18.63
C GLU A 307 67.85 51.24 -18.43
N GLY A 308 66.63 50.70 -18.49
CA GLY A 308 65.46 51.44 -17.97
C GLY A 308 64.09 51.33 -18.67
N ALA A 309 63.92 50.64 -19.79
CA ALA A 309 62.65 50.70 -20.54
C ALA A 309 61.63 49.58 -20.24
N TYR A 310 62.04 48.44 -19.66
CA TYR A 310 61.19 47.22 -19.63
C TYR A 310 60.61 46.86 -18.25
N GLY A 311 60.81 47.68 -17.21
CA GLY A 311 60.32 47.40 -15.85
C GLY A 311 58.93 47.98 -15.52
N LYS A 312 58.52 49.07 -16.17
CA LYS A 312 57.30 49.82 -15.78
C LYS A 312 56.00 49.24 -16.33
N LYS A 313 56.03 48.55 -17.47
CA LYS A 313 54.81 48.00 -18.13
C LYS A 313 54.28 46.75 -17.40
N VAL A 314 55.18 45.89 -16.93
CA VAL A 314 54.83 44.61 -16.27
C VAL A 314 54.21 44.84 -14.88
N LYS A 315 54.72 45.80 -14.11
CA LYS A 315 54.18 46.13 -12.77
C LYS A 315 52.74 46.65 -12.84
N ARG A 316 52.40 47.45 -13.87
CA ARG A 316 51.06 48.02 -14.06
C ARG A 316 50.02 46.96 -14.46
N ASP A 317 50.43 45.92 -15.19
CA ASP A 317 49.55 44.84 -15.61
C ASP A 317 49.27 43.82 -14.48
N ILE A 318 50.25 43.61 -13.58
CA ILE A 318 50.05 42.78 -12.39
C ILE A 318 49.08 43.45 -11.42
N GLU A 319 49.24 44.75 -11.15
CA GLU A 319 48.33 45.48 -10.26
C GLU A 319 46.91 45.60 -10.85
N ARG A 320 46.76 45.81 -12.16
CA ARG A 320 45.44 45.76 -12.80
C ARG A 320 44.78 44.39 -12.72
N LYS A 321 45.55 43.30 -12.82
CA LYS A 321 45.03 41.94 -12.64
C LYS A 321 44.59 41.67 -11.19
N LYS A 322 45.28 42.23 -10.19
CA LYS A 322 44.87 42.14 -8.78
C LYS A 322 43.58 42.92 -8.51
N ILE A 323 43.47 44.16 -9.00
CA ILE A 323 42.26 44.99 -8.85
C ILE A 323 41.05 44.29 -9.50
N ARG A 324 41.21 43.71 -10.69
CA ARG A 324 40.12 42.98 -11.38
C ARG A 324 39.67 41.72 -10.64
N ARG A 325 40.58 41.06 -9.90
CA ARG A 325 40.23 39.90 -9.05
C ARG A 325 39.52 40.33 -7.77
N ALA A 326 39.89 41.46 -7.18
CA ALA A 326 39.22 42.00 -6.00
C ALA A 326 37.78 42.47 -6.34
N ALA A 327 37.60 43.19 -7.45
CA ALA A 327 36.28 43.65 -7.89
C ALA A 327 35.31 42.50 -8.21
N ASN A 328 35.83 41.39 -8.76
CA ASN A 328 35.01 40.20 -9.01
C ASN A 328 34.65 39.43 -7.74
N ALA A 329 35.49 39.50 -6.69
CA ALA A 329 35.19 38.88 -5.41
C ALA A 329 34.14 39.67 -4.60
N GLU A 330 34.12 41.00 -4.72
CA GLU A 330 33.11 41.86 -4.09
C GLU A 330 31.73 41.76 -4.78
N ALA A 331 31.70 41.51 -6.10
CA ALA A 331 30.47 41.33 -6.86
C ALA A 331 29.73 40.02 -6.52
N ASP A 332 30.46 38.93 -6.24
CA ASP A 332 29.84 37.66 -5.81
C ASP A 332 29.21 37.76 -4.41
N THR A 333 29.78 38.58 -3.50
CA THR A 333 29.20 38.81 -2.17
C THR A 333 27.97 39.72 -2.16
N GLN A 334 27.76 40.58 -3.16
CA GLN A 334 26.56 41.42 -3.24
C GLN A 334 25.36 40.73 -3.93
N SER A 335 25.59 39.67 -4.72
CA SER A 335 24.48 38.88 -5.26
C SER A 335 23.85 37.92 -4.25
N GLU A 336 24.54 37.56 -3.17
CA GLU A 336 23.96 36.69 -2.12
C GLU A 336 23.08 37.45 -1.09
N ASP A 337 23.28 38.76 -0.92
CA ASP A 337 22.54 39.55 0.09
C ASP A 337 21.24 40.22 -0.42
N THR A 338 20.88 40.07 -1.70
CA THR A 338 19.65 40.69 -2.27
C THR A 338 18.51 39.70 -2.56
N GLU A 339 18.68 38.40 -2.32
CA GLU A 339 17.63 37.38 -2.52
C GLU A 339 17.05 36.82 -1.20
N VAL A 340 17.18 37.58 -0.10
CA VAL A 340 16.47 37.32 1.17
C VAL A 340 15.81 38.62 1.66
N LYS A 341 14.81 39.11 0.91
CA LYS A 341 13.66 39.92 1.39
C LYS A 341 12.78 40.33 0.20
N ALA A 342 11.81 39.47 -0.12
CA ALA A 342 10.49 39.83 -0.65
C ALA A 342 9.51 38.70 -0.32
#